data_AF-A0A258JPX7-F1
#
_entry.id   AF-A0A258JPX7-F1
#
_cell.length_a   1.000
_cell.length_b   1.000
_cell.length_c   1.000
_cell.angle_alpha   90.00
_cell.angle_beta   90.00
_cell.angle_gamma   90.00
#
_symmetry.space_group_name_H-M   'P 1'
#
loop_
_entity.id
_entity.type
_entity.pdbx_description
1 polymer ?
#
loop_
_entity_poly.entity_id
_entity_poly.type
_entity_poly.pdbx_seq_one_letter_code
_entity_poly.pdbx_strand_id
1 'polypeptide(L)'
;MSASWGQVLIAARPVVAAGGAAAMFALVLATASAGRQGLTPLKVTLCGIALSSFAAALTSAQLILDDQTLATIRLWLAGDLSGQSYAALRAALPVFLVGLGLACAIAGRLNAMALGDGVASSLGVDLVRTRRIGFAAAGLLCGTAVSLAGPIGFVGLVVPHVVRACITRDLRLLLPLSAILGACLLLVADLAARSLLAPRELATGAVTALVGVPVFLALTARSR
;
A
#
# COMPACT_ATOMS: atom_id res chain seq x y z
N MET A 1 -36.93 -9.41 -6.27
CA MET A 1 -36.30 -9.67 -4.96
C MET A 1 -34.87 -10.23 -5.03
N SER A 2 -34.31 -10.56 -6.21
CA SER A 2 -32.91 -11.02 -6.38
C SER A 2 -31.88 -9.89 -6.58
N ALA A 3 -32.32 -8.68 -6.95
CA ALA A 3 -31.42 -7.55 -7.22
C ALA A 3 -30.80 -6.90 -5.96
N SER A 4 -31.46 -7.00 -4.79
CA SER A 4 -30.98 -6.42 -3.53
C SER A 4 -29.83 -7.21 -2.92
N TRP A 5 -29.83 -8.53 -3.02
CA TRP A 5 -28.76 -9.39 -2.51
C TRP A 5 -27.44 -9.25 -3.27
N GLY A 6 -27.52 -9.05 -4.60
CA GLY A 6 -26.33 -8.76 -5.42
C GLY A 6 -25.65 -7.45 -5.04
N GLN A 7 -26.42 -6.39 -4.77
CA GLN A 7 -25.89 -5.11 -4.29
C GLN A 7 -25.31 -5.21 -2.88
N VAL A 8 -25.93 -6.00 -1.98
CA VAL A 8 -25.41 -6.27 -0.63
C VAL A 8 -24.10 -7.05 -0.70
N LEU A 9 -23.95 -8.04 -1.58
CA LEU A 9 -22.70 -8.78 -1.76
C LEU A 9 -21.58 -7.92 -2.38
N ILE A 10 -21.92 -7.04 -3.32
CA ILE A 10 -20.98 -6.07 -3.91
C ILE A 10 -20.57 -5.01 -2.87
N ALA A 11 -21.49 -4.56 -2.03
CA ALA A 11 -21.20 -3.64 -0.93
C ALA A 11 -20.45 -4.31 0.24
N ALA A 12 -20.65 -5.62 0.45
CA ALA A 12 -19.97 -6.39 1.48
C ALA A 12 -18.51 -6.69 1.13
N ARG A 13 -18.17 -6.85 -0.17
CA ARG A 13 -16.80 -7.08 -0.64
C ARG A 13 -15.75 -6.13 -0.05
N PRO A 14 -15.89 -4.79 -0.12
CA PRO A 14 -14.93 -3.86 0.46
C PRO A 14 -14.90 -3.93 2.00
N VAL A 15 -16.03 -4.23 2.65
CA VAL A 15 -16.09 -4.36 4.12
C VAL A 15 -15.38 -5.63 4.59
N VAL A 16 -15.58 -6.75 3.90
CA VAL A 16 -14.90 -8.02 4.17
C VAL A 16 -13.40 -7.89 3.89
N ALA A 17 -13.02 -7.25 2.77
CA ALA A 17 -11.63 -6.98 2.45
C ALA A 17 -10.96 -6.06 3.50
N ALA A 18 -11.65 -4.99 3.91
CA ALA A 18 -11.17 -4.10 4.96
C ALA A 18 -11.04 -4.80 6.32
N GLY A 19 -12.02 -5.65 6.68
CA GLY A 19 -11.98 -6.46 7.89
C GLY A 19 -10.83 -7.46 7.89
N GLY A 20 -10.61 -8.16 6.77
CA GLY A 20 -9.47 -9.07 6.60
C GLY A 20 -8.13 -8.35 6.68
N ALA A 21 -7.99 -7.19 6.02
CA ALA A 21 -6.79 -6.36 6.09
C ALA A 21 -6.52 -5.86 7.52
N ALA A 22 -7.55 -5.38 8.22
CA ALA A 22 -7.45 -4.95 9.61
C ALA A 22 -7.06 -6.10 10.54
N ALA A 23 -7.63 -7.29 10.35
CA ALA A 23 -7.29 -8.49 11.13
C ALA A 23 -5.84 -8.93 10.91
N MET A 24 -5.38 -9.00 9.65
CA MET A 24 -3.98 -9.32 9.33
C MET A 24 -3.03 -8.28 9.92
N PHE A 25 -3.34 -6.99 9.78
CA PHE A 25 -2.53 -5.92 10.34
C PHE A 25 -2.46 -5.98 11.87
N ALA A 26 -3.59 -6.24 12.54
CA ALA A 26 -3.65 -6.43 13.99
C ALA A 26 -2.81 -7.65 14.42
N LEU A 27 -2.86 -8.74 13.66
CA LEU A 27 -2.07 -9.95 13.93
C LEU A 27 -0.56 -9.68 13.77
N VAL A 28 -0.15 -8.92 12.74
CA VAL A 28 1.25 -8.46 12.60
C VAL A 28 1.66 -7.64 13.81
N LEU A 29 0.85 -6.66 14.24
CA LEU A 29 1.19 -5.84 15.39
C LEU A 29 1.25 -6.65 16.69
N ALA A 30 0.30 -7.55 16.92
CA ALA A 30 0.28 -8.42 18.10
C ALA A 30 1.52 -9.31 18.16
N THR A 31 1.81 -10.03 17.07
CA THR A 31 2.97 -10.93 16.98
C THR A 31 4.31 -10.19 17.03
N ALA A 32 4.43 -9.04 16.37
CA ALA A 32 5.64 -8.24 16.38
C ALA A 32 5.88 -7.51 17.72
N SER A 33 4.80 -7.21 18.46
CA SER A 33 4.89 -6.61 19.80
C SER A 33 5.20 -7.63 20.91
N ALA A 34 5.12 -8.93 20.62
CA ALA A 34 5.39 -9.97 21.59
C ALA A 34 6.88 -10.05 21.99
N GLY A 35 7.12 -10.24 23.29
CA GLY A 35 8.45 -10.47 23.88
C GLY A 35 9.17 -9.22 24.39
N ARG A 36 10.36 -9.43 24.99
CA ARG A 36 11.10 -8.43 25.79
C ARG A 36 11.63 -7.22 25.01
N GLN A 37 11.82 -7.34 23.69
CA GLN A 37 12.41 -6.29 22.85
C GLN A 37 11.39 -5.29 22.28
N GLY A 38 10.09 -5.47 22.55
CA GLY A 38 9.03 -4.58 22.05
C GLY A 38 8.91 -4.55 20.52
N LEU A 39 8.25 -3.50 20.00
CA LEU A 39 7.93 -3.31 18.59
C LEU A 39 9.12 -2.74 17.80
N THR A 40 9.89 -3.63 17.17
CA THR A 40 11.02 -3.25 16.30
C THR A 40 10.64 -3.35 14.82
N PRO A 41 11.24 -2.53 13.92
CA PRO A 41 10.91 -2.58 12.49
C PRO A 41 11.18 -3.95 11.89
N LEU A 42 12.31 -4.58 12.27
CA LEU A 42 12.70 -5.91 11.80
C LEU A 42 11.65 -6.98 12.14
N LYS A 43 11.14 -7.00 13.38
CA LYS A 43 10.09 -7.94 13.78
C LYS A 43 8.81 -7.74 12.97
N VAL A 44 8.39 -6.48 12.81
CA VAL A 44 7.19 -6.14 12.01
C VAL A 44 7.36 -6.61 10.57
N THR A 45 8.53 -6.44 9.97
CA THR A 45 8.83 -6.92 8.62
C THR A 45 8.77 -8.44 8.53
N LEU A 46 9.40 -9.17 9.46
CA LEU A 46 9.40 -10.64 9.44
C LEU A 46 8.00 -11.22 9.66
N CYS A 47 7.25 -10.70 10.65
CA CYS A 47 5.86 -11.08 10.87
C CYS A 47 5.00 -10.79 9.65
N GLY A 48 5.19 -9.63 9.02
CA GLY A 48 4.50 -9.25 7.78
C GLY A 48 4.79 -10.20 6.62
N ILE A 49 6.05 -10.58 6.40
CA ILE A 49 6.44 -11.53 5.35
C ILE A 49 5.80 -12.90 5.59
N ALA A 50 5.83 -13.40 6.82
CA ALA A 50 5.23 -14.69 7.17
C ALA A 50 3.70 -14.68 6.92
N LEU A 51 3.01 -13.65 7.39
CA LEU A 51 1.56 -13.51 7.21
C LEU A 51 1.17 -13.29 5.74
N SER A 52 1.95 -12.52 4.99
CA SER A 52 1.74 -12.32 3.55
C SER A 52 1.91 -13.62 2.78
N SER A 53 2.90 -14.45 3.15
CA SER A 53 3.13 -15.75 2.52
C SER A 53 1.98 -16.72 2.83
N PHE A 54 1.47 -16.71 4.06
CA PHE A 54 0.28 -17.47 4.44
C PHE A 54 -0.97 -17.04 3.65
N ALA A 55 -1.21 -15.74 3.53
CA ALA A 55 -2.33 -15.20 2.73
C ALA A 55 -2.19 -15.55 1.24
N ALA A 56 -0.97 -15.53 0.69
CA ALA A 56 -0.68 -15.94 -0.68
C ALA A 56 -0.93 -17.45 -0.89
N ALA A 57 -0.57 -18.29 0.09
CA ALA A 57 -0.85 -19.72 0.04
C ALA A 57 -2.37 -20.01 0.06
N LEU A 58 -3.13 -19.31 0.89
CA LEU A 58 -4.60 -19.39 0.90
C LEU A 58 -5.22 -18.96 -0.42
N THR A 59 -4.72 -17.84 -0.98
CA THR A 59 -5.17 -17.34 -2.30
C THR A 59 -4.87 -18.37 -3.40
N SER A 60 -3.69 -18.98 -3.36
CA SER A 60 -3.29 -20.02 -4.32
C SER A 60 -4.15 -21.27 -4.19
N ALA A 61 -4.44 -21.71 -2.97
CA ALA A 61 -5.34 -22.84 -2.72
C ALA A 61 -6.75 -22.56 -3.28
N GLN A 62 -7.29 -21.36 -3.07
CA GLN A 62 -8.60 -20.98 -3.61
C GLN A 62 -8.61 -20.97 -5.14
N LEU A 63 -7.54 -20.48 -5.77
CA LEU A 63 -7.41 -20.47 -7.23
C LEU A 63 -7.37 -21.89 -7.82
N ILE A 64 -6.85 -22.87 -7.08
CA ILE A 64 -6.82 -24.28 -7.54
C ILE A 64 -8.20 -24.94 -7.42
N LEU A 65 -9.00 -24.54 -6.42
CA LEU A 65 -10.27 -25.18 -6.10
C LEU A 65 -11.45 -24.66 -6.95
N ASP A 66 -11.36 -23.45 -7.51
CA ASP A 66 -12.49 -22.80 -8.19
C ASP A 66 -12.07 -22.07 -9.49
N ASP A 67 -12.29 -22.74 -10.62
CA ASP A 67 -11.99 -22.23 -11.97
C ASP A 67 -12.83 -21.01 -12.38
N GLN A 68 -14.05 -20.84 -11.84
CA GLN A 68 -14.91 -19.71 -12.22
C GLN A 68 -14.44 -18.39 -11.60
N THR A 69 -13.91 -18.46 -10.38
CA THR A 69 -13.39 -17.28 -9.66
C THR A 69 -11.95 -16.92 -10.11
N LEU A 70 -11.26 -17.86 -10.77
CA LEU A 70 -9.89 -17.74 -11.25
C LEU A 70 -9.62 -16.52 -12.14
N ALA A 71 -10.46 -16.29 -13.16
CA ALA A 71 -10.27 -15.18 -14.11
C ALA A 71 -10.44 -13.82 -13.42
N THR A 72 -11.44 -13.70 -12.55
CA THR A 72 -11.73 -12.47 -11.81
C THR A 72 -10.62 -12.12 -10.82
N ILE A 73 -10.13 -13.11 -10.05
CA ILE A 73 -9.03 -12.90 -9.10
C ILE A 73 -7.73 -12.56 -9.82
N ARG A 74 -7.41 -13.22 -10.95
CA ARG A 74 -6.19 -12.93 -11.72
C ARG A 74 -6.17 -11.49 -12.25
N LEU A 75 -7.29 -11.01 -12.77
CA LEU A 75 -7.41 -9.62 -13.23
C LEU A 75 -7.25 -8.64 -12.07
N TRP A 76 -7.88 -8.90 -10.93
CA TRP A 76 -7.73 -8.04 -9.75
C TRP A 76 -6.29 -8.04 -9.21
N LEU A 77 -5.64 -9.20 -9.15
CA LEU A 77 -4.24 -9.34 -8.72
C LEU A 77 -3.23 -8.70 -9.66
N ALA A 78 -3.58 -8.50 -10.94
CA ALA A 78 -2.72 -7.79 -11.89
C ALA A 78 -2.64 -6.28 -11.59
N GLY A 79 -3.62 -5.75 -10.84
CA GLY A 79 -3.72 -4.34 -10.49
C GLY A 79 -4.15 -3.49 -11.68
N ASP A 80 -5.34 -2.92 -11.62
CA ASP A 80 -5.88 -2.10 -12.71
C ASP A 80 -6.80 -0.98 -12.23
N LEU A 81 -6.77 0.13 -12.96
CA LEU A 81 -7.56 1.33 -12.67
C LEU A 81 -8.88 1.36 -13.46
N SER A 82 -9.10 0.40 -14.36
CA SER A 82 -10.37 0.27 -15.08
C SER A 82 -11.52 -0.12 -14.13
N GLY A 83 -12.76 0.19 -14.52
CA GLY A 83 -13.96 -0.27 -13.83
C GLY A 83 -14.25 0.39 -12.46
N GLN A 84 -13.54 1.44 -12.08
CA GLN A 84 -13.77 2.14 -10.81
C GLN A 84 -15.05 2.99 -10.84
N SER A 85 -15.89 2.83 -9.82
CA SER A 85 -17.11 3.63 -9.67
C SER A 85 -16.89 4.84 -8.76
N TYR A 86 -17.55 5.96 -9.07
CA TYR A 86 -17.59 7.13 -8.18
C TYR A 86 -18.12 6.79 -6.78
N ALA A 87 -19.00 5.80 -6.67
CA ALA A 87 -19.52 5.32 -5.39
C ALA A 87 -18.41 4.68 -4.54
N ALA A 88 -17.58 3.82 -5.13
CA ALA A 88 -16.43 3.21 -4.45
C ALA A 88 -15.41 4.26 -4.01
N LEU A 89 -15.11 5.23 -4.88
CA LEU A 89 -14.20 6.34 -4.55
C LEU A 89 -14.70 7.16 -3.35
N ARG A 90 -15.99 7.51 -3.34
CA ARG A 90 -16.59 8.27 -2.23
C ARG A 90 -16.62 7.48 -0.92
N ALA A 91 -16.79 6.16 -0.97
CA ALA A 91 -16.73 5.29 0.20
C ALA A 91 -15.30 5.16 0.76
N ALA A 92 -14.29 5.17 -0.11
CA ALA A 92 -12.87 5.09 0.24
C ALA A 92 -12.29 6.42 0.76
N LEU A 93 -12.83 7.55 0.31
CA LEU A 93 -12.34 8.89 0.63
C LEU A 93 -12.17 9.18 2.14
N PRO A 94 -13.13 8.90 3.04
CA PRO A 94 -12.94 9.18 4.47
C PRO A 94 -11.77 8.39 5.07
N VAL A 95 -11.60 7.13 4.67
CA VAL A 95 -10.50 6.27 5.15
C VAL A 95 -9.15 6.81 4.66
N PHE A 96 -9.09 7.22 3.38
CA PHE A 96 -7.92 7.89 2.81
C PHE A 96 -7.57 9.17 3.59
N LEU A 97 -8.54 10.04 3.86
CA LEU A 97 -8.32 11.31 4.57
C LEU A 97 -7.82 11.09 6.00
N VAL A 98 -8.36 10.09 6.71
CA VAL A 98 -7.88 9.72 8.05
C VAL A 98 -6.44 9.22 7.98
N GLY A 99 -6.12 8.32 7.05
CA GLY A 99 -4.75 7.82 6.86
C GLY A 99 -3.76 8.93 6.53
N LEU A 100 -4.14 9.84 5.63
CA LEU A 100 -3.33 11.00 5.23
C LEU A 100 -3.14 11.97 6.40
N GLY A 101 -4.20 12.28 7.15
CA GLY A 101 -4.13 13.15 8.32
C GLY A 101 -3.20 12.59 9.40
N LEU A 102 -3.28 11.29 9.67
CA LEU A 102 -2.37 10.61 10.60
C LEU A 102 -0.91 10.66 10.12
N ALA A 103 -0.66 10.41 8.83
CA ALA A 103 0.68 10.47 8.24
C ALA A 103 1.29 11.88 8.36
N CYS A 104 0.53 12.92 8.03
CA CYS A 104 0.95 14.31 8.16
C CYS A 104 1.23 14.69 9.62
N ALA A 105 0.36 14.26 10.56
CA ALA A 105 0.51 14.58 11.98
C ALA A 105 1.79 14.02 12.60
N ILE A 106 2.27 12.86 12.13
CA ILE A 106 3.49 12.24 12.64
C ILE A 106 4.74 12.54 11.81
N ALA A 107 4.62 13.21 10.66
CA ALA A 107 5.72 13.40 9.72
C ALA A 107 6.96 14.04 10.38
N GLY A 108 6.76 15.05 11.23
CA GLY A 108 7.84 15.67 11.99
C GLY A 108 8.49 14.74 13.02
N ARG A 109 7.73 13.84 13.64
CA ARG A 109 8.26 12.86 14.60
C ARG A 109 9.08 11.79 13.90
N LEU A 110 8.63 11.37 12.70
CA LEU A 110 9.38 10.44 11.85
C LEU A 110 10.71 11.05 11.35
N ASN A 111 10.75 12.36 11.08
CA ASN A 111 12.03 13.05 10.82
C ASN A 111 12.99 12.97 12.00
N ALA A 112 12.50 13.20 13.23
CA ALA A 112 13.33 13.06 14.42
C ALA A 112 13.85 11.62 14.59
N MET A 113 13.00 10.62 14.34
CA MET A 113 13.40 9.21 14.35
C MET A 113 14.44 8.86 13.27
N ALA A 114 14.49 9.60 12.16
CA ALA A 114 15.50 9.41 11.13
C ALA A 114 16.92 9.81 11.59
N LEU A 115 17.04 10.61 12.66
CA LEU A 115 18.33 10.93 13.31
C LEU A 115 18.81 9.80 14.25
N GLY A 116 17.97 8.81 14.50
CA GLY A 116 18.22 7.70 15.43
C GLY A 116 17.23 7.69 16.60
N ASP A 117 16.88 6.49 17.05
CA ASP A 117 15.89 6.27 18.12
C ASP A 117 16.29 6.96 19.44
N GLY A 118 17.59 6.96 19.79
CA GLY A 118 18.10 7.61 21.01
C GLY A 118 18.04 9.14 20.96
N VAL A 119 18.32 9.74 19.81
CA VAL A 119 18.19 11.20 19.62
C VAL A 119 16.71 11.59 19.65
N ALA A 120 15.86 10.86 18.96
CA ALA A 120 14.43 11.12 18.93
C ALA A 120 13.78 11.02 20.32
N SER A 121 14.16 10.03 21.14
CA SER A 121 13.63 9.91 22.51
C SER A 121 14.07 11.09 23.39
N SER A 122 15.31 11.58 23.23
CA SER A 122 15.80 12.77 23.95
C SER A 122 15.06 14.07 23.56
N LEU A 123 14.53 14.12 22.33
CA LEU A 123 13.67 15.20 21.82
C LEU A 123 12.20 15.04 22.25
N GLY A 124 11.88 14.08 23.14
CA GLY A 124 10.54 13.85 23.67
C GLY A 124 9.63 13.05 22.73
N VAL A 125 10.18 12.39 21.70
CA VAL A 125 9.38 11.55 20.81
C VAL A 125 9.13 10.18 21.43
N ASP A 126 7.86 9.86 21.66
CA ASP A 126 7.44 8.49 21.98
C ASP A 126 7.55 7.62 20.72
N LEU A 127 8.61 6.81 20.66
CA LEU A 127 8.95 5.94 19.54
C LEU A 127 7.86 4.89 19.28
N VAL A 128 7.30 4.29 20.33
CA VAL A 128 6.33 3.20 20.20
C VAL A 128 5.02 3.75 19.67
N ARG A 129 4.54 4.87 20.23
CA ARG A 129 3.31 5.52 19.77
C ARG A 129 3.46 6.03 18.34
N THR A 130 4.60 6.64 18.00
CA THR A 130 4.85 7.14 16.66
C THR A 130 4.90 6.00 15.64
N ARG A 131 5.54 4.86 15.96
CA ARG A 131 5.54 3.66 15.10
C ARG A 131 4.15 3.10 14.89
N ARG A 132 3.36 2.95 15.96
CA ARG A 132 1.98 2.43 15.86
C ARG A 132 1.10 3.30 14.97
N ILE A 133 1.16 4.63 15.15
CA ILE A 133 0.41 5.57 14.30
C ILE A 133 0.92 5.51 12.86
N GLY A 134 2.24 5.40 12.64
CA GLY A 134 2.82 5.28 11.31
C GLY A 134 2.40 4.02 10.58
N PHE A 135 2.43 2.87 11.25
CA PHE A 135 1.92 1.63 10.66
C PHE A 135 0.42 1.71 10.39
N ALA A 136 -0.37 2.32 11.28
CA ALA A 136 -1.81 2.48 11.06
C ALA A 136 -2.10 3.40 9.86
N ALA A 137 -1.42 4.54 9.76
CA ALA A 137 -1.51 5.44 8.61
C ALA A 137 -1.15 4.73 7.30
N ALA A 138 -0.03 4.02 7.27
CA ALA A 138 0.39 3.24 6.11
C ALA A 138 -0.63 2.14 5.75
N GLY A 139 -1.15 1.42 6.73
CA GLY A 139 -2.18 0.39 6.54
C GLY A 139 -3.48 0.95 5.96
N LEU A 140 -3.95 2.09 6.47
CA LEU A 140 -5.16 2.76 5.95
C LEU A 140 -4.95 3.25 4.51
N LEU A 141 -3.82 3.88 4.22
CA LEU A 141 -3.50 4.40 2.89
C LEU A 141 -3.32 3.26 1.87
N CYS A 142 -2.51 2.26 2.19
CA CYS A 142 -2.28 1.10 1.33
C CYS A 142 -3.56 0.29 1.16
N GLY A 143 -4.32 0.04 2.23
CA GLY A 143 -5.59 -0.69 2.16
C GLY A 143 -6.61 0.03 1.28
N THR A 144 -6.69 1.36 1.37
CA THR A 144 -7.57 2.15 0.51
C THR A 144 -7.16 2.06 -0.96
N ALA A 145 -5.86 2.18 -1.25
CA ALA A 145 -5.33 2.08 -2.61
C ALA A 145 -5.56 0.68 -3.22
N VAL A 146 -5.25 -0.39 -2.48
CA VAL A 146 -5.38 -1.78 -2.95
C VAL A 146 -6.85 -2.20 -3.10
N SER A 147 -7.74 -1.72 -2.22
CA SER A 147 -9.18 -2.00 -2.32
C SER A 147 -9.79 -1.46 -3.62
N LEU A 148 -9.32 -0.30 -4.07
CA LEU A 148 -9.74 0.30 -5.34
C LEU A 148 -9.00 -0.34 -6.51
N ALA A 149 -7.69 -0.10 -6.62
CA ALA A 149 -6.92 -0.38 -7.83
C ALA A 149 -6.29 -1.78 -7.89
N GLY A 150 -6.49 -2.62 -6.87
CA GLY A 150 -5.73 -3.85 -6.69
C GLY A 150 -4.27 -3.59 -6.27
N PRO A 151 -3.44 -4.64 -6.16
CA PRO A 151 -2.06 -4.51 -5.75
C PRO A 151 -1.20 -3.91 -6.87
N ILE A 152 -0.80 -2.65 -6.70
CA ILE A 152 0.13 -1.95 -7.61
C ILE A 152 1.48 -1.76 -6.90
N GLY A 153 2.54 -2.33 -7.48
CA GLY A 153 3.89 -2.29 -6.92
C GLY A 153 4.73 -1.11 -7.41
N PHE A 154 5.95 -1.00 -6.87
CA PHE A 154 7.03 -0.07 -7.28
C PHE A 154 6.79 1.43 -7.13
N VAL A 155 5.57 1.95 -7.30
CA VAL A 155 5.28 3.39 -7.17
C VAL A 155 5.72 3.90 -5.79
N GLY A 156 5.33 3.19 -4.72
CA GLY A 156 5.70 3.52 -3.34
C GLY A 156 7.19 3.30 -3.00
N LEU A 157 7.96 2.65 -3.86
CA LEU A 157 9.41 2.52 -3.71
C LEU A 157 10.13 3.58 -4.53
N VAL A 158 9.88 3.65 -5.84
CA VAL A 158 10.60 4.52 -6.77
C VAL A 158 10.39 6.00 -6.43
N VAL A 159 9.13 6.43 -6.29
CA VAL A 159 8.78 7.85 -6.16
C VAL A 159 9.40 8.51 -4.93
N PRO A 160 9.22 8.00 -3.70
CA PRO A 160 9.81 8.65 -2.53
C PRO A 160 11.35 8.60 -2.54
N HIS A 161 11.97 7.61 -3.20
CA HIS A 161 13.43 7.59 -3.35
C HIS A 161 13.92 8.65 -4.33
N VAL A 162 13.23 8.85 -5.45
CA VAL A 162 13.53 9.93 -6.40
C VAL A 162 13.36 11.30 -5.73
N VAL A 163 12.23 11.54 -5.04
CA VAL A 163 12.00 12.80 -4.30
C VAL A 163 13.09 13.03 -3.25
N ARG A 164 13.50 11.98 -2.53
CA ARG A 164 14.56 12.06 -1.51
C ARG A 164 15.94 12.37 -2.10
N ALA A 165 16.23 11.81 -3.28
CA ALA A 165 17.50 12.00 -3.96
C ALA A 165 17.60 13.37 -4.63
N CYS A 166 16.49 13.90 -5.16
CA CYS A 166 16.49 15.10 -5.99
C CYS A 166 15.96 16.37 -5.29
N ILE A 167 15.06 16.25 -4.32
CA ILE A 167 14.31 17.42 -3.80
C ILE A 167 14.56 17.64 -2.31
N THR A 168 14.17 16.71 -1.45
CA THR A 168 14.22 16.94 0.01
C THR A 168 14.25 15.65 0.83
N ARG A 169 14.90 15.69 1.99
CA ARG A 169 14.88 14.62 3.00
C ARG A 169 13.85 14.87 4.11
N ASP A 170 13.25 16.06 4.18
CA ASP A 170 12.21 16.39 5.15
C ASP A 170 10.89 15.70 4.78
N LEU A 171 10.42 14.81 5.66
CA LEU A 171 9.20 14.05 5.43
C LEU A 171 7.94 14.91 5.28
N ARG A 172 7.90 16.11 5.87
CA ARG A 172 6.76 17.04 5.77
C ARG A 172 6.54 17.49 4.33
N LEU A 173 7.63 17.71 3.60
CA LEU A 173 7.63 18.10 2.19
C LEU A 173 7.65 16.87 1.28
N LEU A 174 8.36 15.81 1.68
CA LEU A 174 8.47 14.58 0.89
C LEU A 174 7.11 13.89 0.73
N LEU A 175 6.25 13.87 1.76
CA LEU A 175 4.92 13.24 1.69
C LEU A 175 4.03 13.83 0.57
N PRO A 176 3.73 15.15 0.55
CA PRO A 176 2.88 15.72 -0.49
C PRO A 176 3.53 15.65 -1.87
N LEU A 177 4.85 15.85 -1.98
CA LEU A 177 5.58 15.74 -3.24
C LEU A 177 5.53 14.31 -3.80
N SER A 178 5.69 13.30 -2.94
CA SER A 178 5.60 11.89 -3.33
C SER A 178 4.17 11.51 -3.73
N ALA A 179 3.15 12.08 -3.08
CA ALA A 179 1.77 11.85 -3.46
C ALA A 179 1.47 12.39 -4.87
N ILE A 180 1.89 13.62 -5.16
CA ILE A 180 1.68 14.25 -6.48
C ILE A 180 2.49 13.52 -7.55
N LEU A 181 3.78 13.31 -7.34
CA LEU A 181 4.64 12.66 -8.33
C LEU A 181 4.23 11.20 -8.55
N GLY A 182 3.76 10.51 -7.51
CA GLY A 182 3.22 9.16 -7.61
C GLY A 182 1.92 9.09 -8.40
N ALA A 183 1.02 10.05 -8.20
CA ALA A 183 -0.20 10.17 -9.01
C ALA A 183 0.15 10.43 -10.49
N CYS A 184 1.07 11.35 -10.78
CA CYS A 184 1.52 11.62 -12.14
C CYS A 184 2.16 10.38 -12.80
N LEU A 185 3.06 9.69 -12.09
CA LEU A 185 3.70 8.47 -12.59
C LEU A 185 2.67 7.40 -12.91
N LEU A 186 1.69 7.20 -12.02
CA LEU A 186 0.65 6.20 -12.19
C LEU A 186 -0.28 6.53 -13.37
N LEU A 187 -0.64 7.81 -13.56
CA LEU A 187 -1.43 8.26 -14.72
C LEU A 187 -0.69 8.02 -16.04
N VAL A 188 0.62 8.31 -16.08
CA VAL A 188 1.43 8.03 -17.28
C VAL A 188 1.52 6.53 -17.54
N ALA A 189 1.66 5.70 -16.49
CA ALA A 189 1.68 4.25 -16.62
C ALA A 189 0.34 3.68 -17.11
N ASP A 190 -0.80 4.17 -16.60
CA ASP A 190 -2.14 3.77 -17.06
C ASP A 190 -2.37 4.17 -18.52
N LEU A 191 -1.98 5.40 -18.91
CA LEU A 191 -2.10 5.85 -20.30
C LEU A 191 -1.28 4.96 -21.24
N ALA A 192 -0.04 4.63 -20.85
CA ALA A 192 0.81 3.71 -21.60
C ALA A 192 0.21 2.29 -21.66
N ALA A 193 -0.36 1.79 -20.57
CA ALA A 193 -1.03 0.49 -20.52
C ALA A 193 -2.19 0.39 -21.51
N ARG A 194 -2.94 1.48 -21.68
CA ARG A 194 -4.06 1.57 -22.63
C ARG A 194 -3.61 1.76 -24.08
N SER A 195 -2.49 2.46 -24.32
CA SER A 195 -2.06 2.81 -25.68
C SER A 195 -1.15 1.77 -26.34
N LEU A 196 -0.32 1.03 -25.58
CA LEU A 196 0.76 0.21 -26.16
C LEU A 196 0.29 -1.06 -26.88
N LEU A 197 -0.86 -1.62 -26.50
CA LEU A 197 -1.34 -2.94 -26.97
C LEU A 197 -2.82 -2.95 -27.40
N ALA A 198 -3.39 -1.79 -27.72
CA ALA A 198 -4.75 -1.68 -28.24
C ALA A 198 -4.95 -2.67 -29.42
N PRO A 199 -6.02 -3.52 -29.42
CA PRO A 199 -7.24 -3.45 -28.61
C PRO A 199 -7.22 -4.26 -27.29
N ARG A 200 -6.09 -4.86 -26.88
CA ARG A 200 -5.97 -5.56 -25.59
C ARG A 200 -5.45 -4.60 -24.53
N GLU A 201 -6.26 -4.31 -23.51
CA GLU A 201 -5.84 -3.49 -22.37
C GLU A 201 -4.88 -4.28 -21.47
N LEU A 202 -3.71 -3.71 -21.19
CA LEU A 202 -2.81 -4.24 -20.16
C LEU A 202 -3.24 -3.75 -18.78
N ALA A 203 -3.03 -4.59 -17.78
CA ALA A 203 -3.15 -4.17 -16.38
C ALA A 203 -2.10 -3.10 -16.07
N THR A 204 -2.54 -1.97 -15.52
CA THR A 204 -1.65 -0.85 -15.13
C THR A 204 -0.51 -1.32 -14.22
N GLY A 205 -0.79 -2.26 -13.31
CA GLY A 205 0.22 -2.85 -12.42
C GLY A 205 1.38 -3.51 -13.17
N ALA A 206 1.10 -4.20 -14.28
CA ALA A 206 2.14 -4.82 -15.10
C ALA A 206 3.08 -3.79 -15.72
N VAL A 207 2.56 -2.68 -16.24
CA VAL A 207 3.36 -1.58 -16.82
C VAL A 207 4.22 -0.92 -15.74
N THR A 208 3.65 -0.64 -14.57
CA THR A 208 4.41 -0.07 -13.45
C THR A 208 5.53 -1.00 -12.97
N ALA A 209 5.34 -2.32 -13.01
CA ALA A 209 6.38 -3.28 -12.64
C ALA A 209 7.50 -3.34 -13.69
N LEU A 210 7.16 -3.39 -14.99
CA LEU A 210 8.12 -3.42 -16.09
C LEU A 210 9.05 -2.21 -16.10
N VAL A 211 8.53 -1.01 -15.78
CA VAL A 211 9.33 0.21 -15.69
C VAL A 211 9.96 0.37 -14.31
N GLY A 212 9.23 0.03 -13.25
CA GLY A 212 9.65 0.21 -11.87
C GLY A 212 10.84 -0.65 -11.47
N VAL A 213 10.91 -1.90 -11.94
CA VAL A 213 12.04 -2.81 -11.62
C VAL A 213 13.37 -2.27 -12.14
N PRO A 214 13.55 -1.94 -13.44
CA PRO A 214 14.80 -1.37 -13.94
C PRO A 214 15.19 -0.07 -13.23
N VAL A 215 14.24 0.83 -13.00
CA VAL A 215 14.50 2.11 -12.33
C VAL A 215 14.95 1.88 -10.89
N PHE A 216 14.28 1.01 -10.15
CA PHE A 216 14.66 0.70 -8.77
C PHE A 216 16.05 0.02 -8.68
N LEU A 217 16.35 -0.90 -9.59
CA LEU A 217 17.68 -1.53 -9.66
C LEU A 217 18.76 -0.50 -10.00
N ALA A 218 18.53 0.41 -10.94
CA ALA A 218 19.47 1.47 -11.27
C ALA A 218 19.72 2.43 -10.10
N LEU A 219 18.67 2.79 -9.36
CA LEU A 219 18.78 3.67 -8.17
C LEU A 219 19.59 3.01 -7.05
N THR A 220 19.37 1.71 -6.80
CA THR A 220 20.08 0.96 -5.75
C THR A 220 21.52 0.62 -6.14
N ALA A 221 21.80 0.39 -7.42
CA ALA A 221 23.15 0.19 -7.92
C ALA A 221 24.01 1.46 -7.79
N ARG A 222 23.41 2.66 -7.92
CA ARG A 222 24.11 3.95 -7.81
C ARG A 222 24.37 4.42 -6.38
N SER A 223 23.76 3.77 -5.38
CA SER A 223 23.95 4.14 -3.96
C SER A 223 25.08 3.36 -3.28
N ARG A 224 25.97 2.73 -4.06
CA ARG A 224 27.30 2.27 -3.64
C ARG A 224 28.33 3.25 -4.18
#